data_AF-A0A5J6PI91-F1
#
_entry.id   AF-A0A5J6PI91-F1
#
_cell.length_a   1.000
_cell.length_b   1.000
_cell.length_c   1.000
_cell.angle_alpha   90.00
_cell.angle_beta   90.00
_cell.angle_gamma   90.00
#
_symmetry.space_group_name_H-M   'P 1'
#
loop_
_entity.id
_entity.type
_entity.pdbx_description
1 polymer ?
#
loop_
_entity_poly.entity_id
_entity_poly.type
_entity_poly.pdbx_seq_one_letter_code
_entity_poly.pdbx_strand_id
1 'polypeptide(L)'
;MQVPTLVLVVAIEIYLALLIATFALLYFSFKQKKLIKRQQSKLKELIDTVKNTQSPEPPPAKTYKQFIYEQLDITQDRFSFLAPRSDIAGIQPADVPINQRIVALRYAFLRAEELGTTTVQGSEGYWDTFKQTLEPLLHSPLDIESNDTSSDELETYKKRVENLEKFKKLFFDLEKRWNEAQANAQSYYNELYAMADGVEDRERYELLLGRYNDSYNDINQYMYATSGVINGVPQENKTINIIRQDPRAAEEIMKLRNVAADQYRVISNLQRKLEEAATAEEKDLVIKELEQQLQRQIRFVQESDTCVQLLEEELTKANEKIAEQEQQLDSDHHLEEENQRIKQTLHDFTKESKDLLINIEELEKENDELKHNLDETPPSTETSGGNSVQLQAEFAELRKQYAELEEKYLELKFK
;
A
#
# COMPACT_ATOMS: atom_id res chain seq x y z
N MET A 1 43.48 86.79 15.18
CA MET A 1 42.65 85.79 14.50
C MET A 1 41.29 85.78 15.17
N GLN A 2 40.27 86.34 14.51
CA GLN A 2 38.90 86.38 15.03
C GLN A 2 38.22 85.07 14.67
N VAL A 3 37.85 84.27 15.67
CA VAL A 3 37.06 83.06 15.43
C VAL A 3 35.67 83.52 15.00
N PRO A 4 35.13 83.02 13.86
CA PRO A 4 33.81 83.43 13.39
C PRO A 4 32.77 83.15 14.47
N THR A 5 31.93 84.14 14.79
CA THR A 5 30.85 84.03 15.79
C THR A 5 29.94 82.83 15.55
N LEU A 6 29.81 82.39 14.30
CA LEU A 6 29.04 81.22 13.88
C LEU A 6 29.61 79.90 14.45
N VAL A 7 30.94 79.76 14.56
CA VAL A 7 31.58 78.58 15.16
C VAL A 7 31.29 78.51 16.66
N LEU A 8 31.19 79.65 17.33
CA LEU A 8 30.92 79.75 18.76
C LEU A 8 29.47 79.38 19.10
N VAL A 9 28.52 79.77 18.25
CA VAL A 9 27.10 79.38 18.38
C VAL A 9 26.91 77.87 18.21
N VAL A 10 27.52 77.27 17.19
CA VAL A 10 27.47 75.81 16.95
C VAL A 10 28.11 75.04 18.11
N ALA A 11 29.24 75.53 18.63
CA ALA A 11 29.88 74.90 19.79
C ALA A 11 28.97 74.93 21.04
N ILE A 12 28.31 76.05 21.32
CA ILE A 12 27.37 76.17 22.44
C ILE A 12 26.20 75.19 22.29
N GLU A 13 25.64 75.07 21.08
CA GLU A 13 24.52 74.17 20.81
C GLU A 13 24.91 72.69 21.05
N ILE A 14 26.11 72.29 20.61
CA ILE A 14 26.64 70.93 20.86
C ILE A 14 26.86 70.69 22.36
N TYR A 15 27.39 71.67 23.10
CA TYR A 15 27.55 71.55 24.55
C TYR A 15 26.21 71.42 25.28
N LEU A 16 25.19 72.16 24.83
CA LEU A 16 23.85 72.11 25.42
C LEU A 16 23.18 70.77 25.13
N ALA A 17 23.33 70.24 23.92
CA ALA A 17 22.85 68.90 23.56
C ALA A 17 23.54 67.79 24.38
N LEU A 18 24.87 67.89 24.57
CA LEU A 18 25.62 66.97 25.44
C LEU A 18 25.17 67.07 26.91
N LEU A 19 24.88 68.26 27.41
CA LEU A 19 24.39 68.47 28.76
C LEU A 19 23.00 67.83 28.95
N ILE A 20 22.09 68.00 27.99
CA ILE A 20 20.78 67.34 28.01
C ILE A 20 20.95 65.81 27.95
N ALA A 21 21.83 65.30 27.10
CA ALA A 21 22.09 63.87 26.98
C ALA A 21 22.65 63.26 28.28
N THR A 22 23.59 63.94 28.93
CA THR A 22 24.13 63.51 30.23
C THR A 22 23.06 63.52 31.33
N PHE A 23 22.19 64.53 31.34
CA PHE A 23 21.07 64.58 32.29
C PHE A 23 20.06 63.44 32.06
N ALA A 24 19.75 63.14 30.80
CA ALA A 24 18.89 62.02 30.43
C ALA A 24 19.50 60.67 30.86
N LEU A 25 20.80 60.45 30.62
CA LEU A 25 21.50 59.24 31.05
C LEU A 25 21.49 59.08 32.57
N LEU A 26 21.70 60.17 33.33
CA LEU A 26 21.60 60.15 34.78
C LEU A 26 20.19 59.78 35.23
N TYR A 27 19.15 60.37 34.63
CA TYR A 27 17.75 60.05 34.93
C TYR A 27 17.44 58.56 34.66
N PHE A 28 17.87 58.02 33.52
CA PHE A 28 17.72 56.60 33.21
C PHE A 28 18.48 55.70 34.19
N SER A 29 19.69 56.10 34.62
CA SER A 29 20.48 55.35 35.61
C SER A 29 19.77 55.27 36.96
N PHE A 30 19.10 56.34 37.40
CA PHE A 30 18.31 56.33 38.64
C PHE A 30 17.07 55.43 38.52
N LYS A 31 16.39 55.46 37.37
CA LYS A 31 15.24 54.57 37.09
C LYS A 31 15.65 53.10 37.08
N GLN A 32 16.79 52.77 36.47
CA GLN A 32 17.36 51.42 36.45
C GLN A 32 17.75 50.95 37.85
N LYS A 33 18.41 51.80 38.66
CA LYS A 33 18.71 51.47 40.07
C LYS A 33 17.46 51.17 40.90
N LYS A 34 16.34 51.88 40.64
CA LYS A 34 15.05 51.63 41.30
C LYS A 34 14.44 50.29 40.89
N LEU A 35 14.55 49.92 39.61
CA LEU A 35 14.10 48.61 39.09
C LEU A 35 14.93 47.47 39.67
N ILE A 36 16.25 47.60 39.71
CA ILE A 36 17.16 46.59 40.29
C ILE A 36 16.83 46.38 41.76
N LYS A 37 16.61 47.45 42.55
CA LYS A 37 16.19 47.32 43.96
C LYS A 37 14.87 46.58 44.12
N ARG A 38 13.89 46.80 43.22
CA ARG A 38 12.60 46.08 43.23
C ARG A 38 12.75 44.60 42.85
N GLN A 39 13.63 44.28 41.91
CA GLN A 39 13.92 42.88 41.56
C GLN A 39 14.67 42.17 42.69
N GLN A 40 15.61 42.84 43.35
CA GLN A 40 16.32 42.32 44.52
C GLN A 40 15.38 42.10 45.72
N SER A 41 14.41 42.99 45.94
CA SER A 41 13.41 42.78 47.00
C SER A 41 12.51 41.59 46.71
N LYS A 42 12.07 41.41 45.45
CA LYS A 42 11.29 40.23 45.04
C LYS A 42 12.09 38.93 45.12
N LEU A 43 13.38 38.94 44.79
CA LEU A 43 14.26 37.78 44.97
C LEU A 43 14.45 37.44 46.45
N LYS A 44 14.62 38.45 47.32
CA LYS A 44 14.67 38.22 48.77
C LYS A 44 13.35 37.67 49.31
N GLU A 45 12.23 38.21 48.86
CA GLU A 45 10.90 37.70 49.22
C GLU A 45 10.71 36.26 48.74
N LEU A 46 11.14 35.91 47.52
CA LEU A 46 11.12 34.53 47.03
C LEU A 46 12.04 33.62 47.84
N ILE A 47 13.26 34.07 48.19
CA ILE A 47 14.17 33.31 49.05
C ILE A 47 13.58 33.12 50.45
N ASP A 48 12.96 34.14 51.03
CA ASP A 48 12.33 34.06 52.34
C ASP A 48 11.06 33.20 52.30
N THR A 49 10.27 33.23 51.21
CA THR A 49 9.16 32.29 51.01
C THR A 49 9.69 30.87 50.84
N VAL A 50 10.76 30.60 50.10
CA VAL A 50 11.35 29.26 49.97
C VAL A 50 11.95 28.77 51.30
N LYS A 51 12.54 29.66 52.08
CA LYS A 51 13.09 29.35 53.40
C LYS A 51 12.01 29.10 54.45
N ASN A 52 10.89 29.82 54.38
CA ASN A 52 9.72 29.59 55.24
C ASN A 52 8.82 28.45 54.73
N THR A 53 8.92 28.09 53.44
CA THR A 53 8.36 26.87 52.87
C THR A 53 9.39 25.73 52.98
N GLN A 54 10.06 25.65 54.13
CA GLN A 54 10.75 24.42 54.52
C GLN A 54 9.70 23.32 54.61
N SER A 55 9.66 22.57 53.51
CA SER A 55 9.37 21.15 53.38
C SER A 55 9.21 20.43 54.73
N PRO A 56 8.16 19.60 54.89
CA PRO A 56 8.08 18.69 56.01
C PRO A 56 9.39 17.91 56.14
N GLU A 57 9.86 17.81 57.38
CA GLU A 57 10.99 17.01 57.83
C GLU A 57 11.18 15.76 56.95
N PRO A 58 12.35 15.56 56.30
CA PRO A 58 12.54 14.38 55.48
C PRO A 58 12.35 13.16 56.37
N PRO A 59 11.43 12.23 56.04
CA PRO A 59 11.33 10.98 56.79
C PRO A 59 12.71 10.31 56.77
N PRO A 60 13.08 9.57 57.84
CA PRO A 60 14.38 8.91 57.92
C PRO A 60 14.61 8.14 56.62
N ALA A 61 15.77 8.36 55.97
CA ALA A 61 16.08 7.76 54.68
C ALA A 61 15.83 6.24 54.74
N LYS A 62 14.76 5.79 54.09
CA LYS A 62 14.38 4.37 54.05
C LYS A 62 15.58 3.59 53.52
N THR A 63 16.03 2.58 54.24
CA THR A 63 17.08 1.68 53.75
C THR A 63 16.61 1.05 52.44
N TYR A 64 17.48 0.90 51.43
CA TYR A 64 17.11 0.28 50.14
C TYR A 64 16.34 -1.04 50.29
N LYS A 65 16.70 -1.85 51.30
CA LYS A 65 15.99 -3.07 51.67
C LYS A 65 14.52 -2.82 52.10
N GLN A 66 14.27 -1.78 52.89
CA GLN A 66 12.90 -1.38 53.29
C GLN A 66 12.09 -0.89 52.09
N PHE A 67 12.74 -0.19 51.16
CA PHE A 67 12.10 0.24 49.91
C PHE A 67 11.72 -0.95 49.02
N ILE A 68 12.57 -1.98 48.91
CA ILE A 68 12.24 -3.20 48.16
C ILE A 68 11.03 -3.90 48.77
N TYR A 69 10.98 -4.07 50.10
CA TYR A 69 9.82 -4.70 50.76
C TYR A 69 8.52 -3.94 50.49
N GLU A 70 8.54 -2.62 50.63
CA GLU A 70 7.38 -1.78 50.33
C GLU A 70 6.93 -1.91 48.87
N GLN A 71 7.87 -1.93 47.92
CA GLN A 71 7.56 -2.12 46.51
C GLN A 71 7.05 -3.52 46.19
N LEU A 72 7.53 -4.54 46.91
CA LEU A 72 7.09 -5.92 46.76
C LEU A 72 5.63 -6.06 47.23
N ASP A 73 5.30 -5.51 48.40
CA ASP A 73 3.93 -5.48 48.94
C ASP A 73 2.96 -4.74 48.00
N ILE A 74 3.33 -3.53 47.53
CA ILE A 74 2.50 -2.76 46.60
C ILE A 74 2.28 -3.53 45.28
N THR A 75 3.31 -4.21 44.78
CA THR A 75 3.22 -4.96 43.53
C THR A 75 2.36 -6.21 43.71
N GLN A 76 2.45 -6.87 44.87
CA GLN A 76 1.62 -8.01 45.24
C GLN A 76 0.14 -7.62 45.41
N ASP A 77 -0.14 -6.48 46.05
CA ASP A 77 -1.51 -5.94 46.18
C ASP A 77 -2.10 -5.55 44.82
N ARG A 78 -1.29 -4.97 43.93
CA ARG A 78 -1.73 -4.66 42.58
C ARG A 78 -2.04 -5.91 41.77
N PHE A 79 -1.26 -6.98 41.96
CA PHE A 79 -1.49 -8.26 41.30
C PHE A 79 -2.72 -8.97 41.86
N SER A 80 -2.91 -8.99 43.18
CA SER A 80 -4.08 -9.60 43.81
C SER A 80 -5.39 -8.91 43.40
N PHE A 81 -5.35 -7.60 43.15
CA PHE A 81 -6.47 -6.87 42.54
C PHE A 81 -6.74 -7.31 41.08
N LEU A 82 -5.70 -7.51 40.28
CA LEU A 82 -5.84 -7.89 38.87
C LEU A 82 -6.18 -9.38 38.67
N ALA A 83 -5.74 -10.24 39.58
CA ALA A 83 -5.90 -11.69 39.50
C ALA A 83 -5.95 -12.33 40.91
N PRO A 84 -7.13 -12.32 41.58
CA PRO A 84 -7.28 -12.73 42.99
C PRO A 84 -7.02 -14.20 43.32
N ARG A 85 -6.69 -15.05 42.34
CA ARG A 85 -6.54 -16.51 42.49
C ARG A 85 -5.28 -17.08 41.83
N SER A 86 -4.47 -16.24 41.20
CA SER A 86 -3.23 -16.67 40.56
C SER A 86 -2.03 -16.44 41.47
N ASP A 87 -1.04 -17.30 41.37
CA ASP A 87 0.25 -17.09 42.01
C ASP A 87 1.09 -16.10 41.18
N ILE A 88 1.72 -15.15 41.88
CA ILE A 88 2.60 -14.13 41.32
C ILE A 88 4.05 -14.63 41.16
N ALA A 89 4.41 -15.73 41.85
CA ALA A 89 5.77 -16.21 41.98
C ALA A 89 6.31 -17.01 40.77
N GLY A 90 5.54 -17.18 39.70
CA GLY A 90 5.88 -18.01 38.54
C GLY A 90 5.75 -17.31 37.19
N ILE A 91 6.26 -17.97 36.14
CA ILE A 91 6.11 -17.56 34.74
C ILE A 91 4.62 -17.54 34.41
N GLN A 92 4.09 -16.36 34.07
CA GLN A 92 2.70 -16.25 33.66
C GLN A 92 2.52 -16.83 32.25
N PRO A 93 1.48 -17.66 32.00
CA PRO A 93 1.21 -18.17 30.67
C PRO A 93 0.97 -17.05 29.66
N ALA A 94 1.28 -17.29 28.38
CA ALA A 94 1.19 -16.30 27.31
C ALA A 94 -0.25 -15.78 27.06
N ASP A 95 -1.25 -16.56 27.48
CA ASP A 95 -2.69 -16.29 27.36
C ASP A 95 -3.23 -15.28 28.40
N VAL A 96 -2.38 -14.87 29.35
CA VAL A 96 -2.76 -13.95 30.44
C VAL A 96 -2.68 -12.50 29.97
N PRO A 97 -3.61 -11.60 30.36
CA PRO A 97 -3.58 -10.18 30.00
C PRO A 97 -2.22 -9.53 30.26
N ILE A 98 -1.76 -8.70 29.31
CA ILE A 98 -0.43 -8.07 29.33
C ILE A 98 -0.13 -7.34 30.64
N ASN A 99 -1.13 -6.71 31.25
CA ASN A 99 -1.00 -5.99 32.51
C ASN A 99 -0.64 -6.92 33.68
N GLN A 100 -1.19 -8.14 33.72
CA GLN A 100 -0.86 -9.12 34.75
C GLN A 100 0.56 -9.67 34.53
N ARG A 101 0.95 -9.90 33.27
CA ARG A 101 2.32 -10.32 32.91
C ARG A 101 3.37 -9.27 33.30
N ILE A 102 3.09 -7.99 33.06
CA ILE A 102 3.98 -6.88 33.45
C ILE A 102 4.15 -6.81 34.97
N VAL A 103 3.06 -6.95 35.74
CA VAL A 103 3.11 -6.90 37.20
C VAL A 103 3.83 -8.11 37.78
N ALA A 104 3.58 -9.32 37.26
CA ALA A 104 4.32 -10.52 37.65
C ALA A 104 5.82 -10.43 37.31
N LEU A 105 6.18 -9.89 36.14
CA LEU A 105 7.57 -9.66 35.77
C LEU A 105 8.24 -8.67 36.72
N ARG A 106 7.58 -7.54 37.02
CA ARG A 106 8.07 -6.56 38.00
C ARG A 106 8.30 -7.21 39.37
N TYR A 107 7.38 -8.05 39.83
CA TYR A 107 7.51 -8.79 41.08
C TYR A 107 8.71 -9.74 41.07
N ALA A 108 8.91 -10.49 39.99
CA ALA A 108 10.06 -11.37 39.81
C ALA A 108 11.40 -10.62 39.91
N PHE A 109 11.51 -9.46 39.25
CA PHE A 109 12.71 -8.61 39.35
C PHE A 109 12.92 -8.06 40.76
N LEU A 110 11.87 -7.59 41.43
CA LEU A 110 11.98 -7.09 42.81
C LEU A 110 12.37 -8.20 43.81
N ARG A 111 11.91 -9.42 43.58
CA ARG A 111 12.29 -10.59 44.38
C ARG A 111 13.75 -11.00 44.15
N ALA A 112 14.23 -10.93 42.91
CA ALA A 112 15.64 -11.15 42.59
C ALA A 112 16.52 -10.09 43.28
N GLU A 113 16.09 -8.82 43.25
CA GLU A 113 16.74 -7.71 43.96
C GLU A 113 16.77 -7.92 45.48
N GLU A 114 15.67 -8.38 46.08
CA GLU A 114 15.61 -8.70 47.52
C GLU A 114 16.66 -9.75 47.90
N LEU A 115 16.73 -10.85 47.14
CA LEU A 115 17.71 -11.92 47.34
C LEU A 115 19.14 -11.40 47.12
N GLY A 116 19.34 -10.52 46.13
CA GLY A 116 20.59 -9.82 45.89
C GLY A 116 21.06 -9.00 47.10
N THR A 117 20.15 -8.37 47.85
CA THR A 117 20.50 -7.60 49.07
C THR A 117 21.06 -8.44 50.22
N THR A 118 21.00 -9.77 50.13
CA THR A 118 21.59 -10.69 51.12
C THR A 118 23.08 -10.94 50.87
N THR A 119 23.60 -10.55 49.70
CA THR A 119 25.00 -10.73 49.28
C THR A 119 25.70 -9.38 49.14
N VAL A 120 27.04 -9.39 49.13
CA VAL A 120 27.82 -8.16 48.92
C VAL A 120 27.59 -7.68 47.49
N GLN A 121 27.15 -6.43 47.35
CA GLN A 121 26.89 -5.80 46.05
C GLN A 121 28.11 -5.93 45.12
N GLY A 122 27.88 -6.45 43.91
CA GLY A 122 28.92 -6.62 42.89
C GLY A 122 29.82 -7.85 43.04
N SER A 123 29.56 -8.73 44.01
CA SER A 123 30.24 -10.04 44.09
C SER A 123 29.75 -11.01 43.01
N GLU A 124 30.54 -12.04 42.70
CA GLU A 124 30.15 -13.08 41.74
C GLU A 124 28.88 -13.82 42.25
N GLY A 125 28.80 -14.08 43.55
CA GLY A 125 27.60 -14.66 44.18
C GLY A 125 26.35 -13.79 44.13
N TYR A 126 26.49 -12.46 44.03
CA TYR A 126 25.37 -11.54 43.76
C TYR A 126 24.81 -11.84 42.36
N TRP A 127 25.65 -11.87 41.33
CA TRP A 127 25.24 -12.15 39.95
C TRP A 127 24.73 -13.59 39.75
N ASP A 128 25.31 -14.57 40.44
CA ASP A 128 24.83 -15.95 40.42
C ASP A 128 23.39 -16.06 40.95
N THR A 129 23.05 -15.29 41.99
CA THR A 129 21.69 -15.23 42.54
C THR A 129 20.71 -14.62 41.53
N PHE A 130 21.10 -13.56 40.81
CA PHE A 130 20.29 -13.00 39.72
C PHE A 130 20.11 -13.97 38.57
N LYS A 131 21.19 -14.64 38.16
CA LYS A 131 21.14 -15.65 37.11
C LYS A 131 20.17 -16.76 37.48
N GLN A 132 20.33 -17.38 38.65
CA GLN A 132 19.47 -18.47 39.09
C GLN A 132 17.98 -18.09 39.19
N THR A 133 17.69 -16.84 39.57
CA THR A 133 16.31 -16.37 39.77
C THR A 133 15.63 -15.87 38.50
N LEU A 134 16.38 -15.30 37.55
CA LEU A 134 15.86 -14.74 36.30
C LEU A 134 15.99 -15.67 35.09
N GLU A 135 16.89 -16.66 35.14
CA GLU A 135 17.08 -17.66 34.08
C GLU A 135 15.79 -18.39 33.68
N PRO A 136 14.88 -18.76 34.60
CA PRO A 136 13.59 -19.34 34.22
C PRO A 136 12.71 -18.39 33.38
N LEU A 137 12.83 -17.07 33.54
CA LEU A 137 12.04 -16.09 32.78
C LEU A 137 12.55 -15.90 31.34
N LEU A 138 13.80 -16.29 31.08
CA LEU A 138 14.44 -16.18 29.77
C LEU A 138 14.19 -17.41 28.89
N HIS A 139 13.85 -18.55 29.49
CA HIS A 139 13.46 -19.75 28.76
C HIS A 139 11.99 -19.61 28.32
N SER A 140 11.81 -19.19 27.07
CA SER A 140 10.50 -19.21 26.43
C SER A 140 10.03 -20.66 26.27
N PRO A 141 8.78 -21.03 26.61
CA PRO A 141 8.26 -22.38 26.37
C PRO A 141 8.13 -22.74 24.87
N LEU A 142 8.61 -21.90 23.95
CA LEU A 142 8.60 -22.12 22.50
C LEU A 142 9.78 -22.97 21.97
N ASP A 143 10.77 -23.30 22.81
CA ASP A 143 12.05 -23.87 22.33
C ASP A 143 12.17 -25.41 22.42
N ILE A 144 11.11 -26.14 22.81
CA ILE A 144 11.20 -27.62 22.97
C ILE A 144 10.53 -28.40 21.82
N GLU A 145 9.72 -27.76 20.95
CA GLU A 145 9.07 -28.45 19.80
C GLU A 145 9.45 -27.89 18.41
N SER A 146 10.30 -26.86 18.32
CA SER A 146 10.45 -26.04 17.11
C SER A 146 11.67 -26.34 16.23
N ASN A 147 12.54 -27.30 16.57
CA ASN A 147 13.79 -27.49 15.80
C ASN A 147 13.64 -28.24 14.47
N ASP A 148 12.68 -29.18 14.35
CA ASP A 148 12.48 -29.94 13.09
C ASP A 148 11.57 -29.19 12.10
N THR A 149 10.49 -28.55 12.56
CA THR A 149 9.59 -27.75 11.72
C THR A 149 10.24 -26.50 11.17
N SER A 150 11.09 -25.83 11.96
CA SER A 150 11.80 -24.62 11.50
C SER A 150 12.82 -24.91 10.39
N SER A 151 13.40 -26.11 10.35
CA SER A 151 14.36 -26.50 9.30
C SER A 151 13.66 -26.71 7.95
N ASP A 152 12.54 -27.44 7.94
CA ASP A 152 11.73 -27.67 6.73
C ASP A 152 11.09 -26.38 6.21
N GLU A 153 10.65 -25.49 7.12
CA GLU A 153 10.18 -24.16 6.76
C GLU A 153 11.32 -23.32 6.16
N LEU A 154 12.53 -23.35 6.72
CA LEU A 154 13.69 -22.64 6.19
C LEU A 154 14.07 -23.13 4.78
N GLU A 155 14.00 -24.43 4.52
CA GLU A 155 14.20 -24.99 3.18
C GLU A 155 13.09 -24.56 2.21
N THR A 156 11.85 -24.50 2.68
CA THR A 156 10.71 -24.03 1.89
C THR A 156 10.87 -22.55 1.53
N TYR A 157 11.30 -21.71 2.47
CA TYR A 157 11.62 -20.30 2.23
C TYR A 157 12.81 -20.15 1.26
N LYS A 158 13.86 -20.97 1.38
CA LYS A 158 14.99 -20.96 0.43
C LYS A 158 14.54 -21.32 -0.99
N LYS A 159 13.73 -22.37 -1.15
CA LYS A 159 13.15 -22.75 -2.45
C LYS A 159 12.26 -21.65 -3.01
N ARG A 160 11.47 -20.97 -2.16
CA ARG A 160 10.65 -19.83 -2.55
C ARG A 160 11.50 -18.65 -3.03
N VAL A 161 12.60 -18.34 -2.35
CA VAL A 161 13.55 -17.30 -2.75
C VAL A 161 14.20 -17.65 -4.09
N GLU A 162 14.68 -18.88 -4.27
CA GLU A 162 15.26 -19.34 -5.54
C GLU A 162 14.26 -19.26 -6.70
N ASN A 163 13.00 -19.62 -6.45
CA ASN A 163 11.92 -19.47 -7.43
C ASN A 163 11.66 -18.00 -7.76
N LEU A 164 11.64 -17.11 -6.76
CA LEU A 164 11.49 -15.67 -6.99
C LEU A 164 12.65 -15.09 -7.79
N GLU A 165 13.88 -15.58 -7.59
CA GLU A 165 15.04 -15.17 -8.40
C GLU A 165 14.95 -15.67 -9.85
N LYS A 166 14.45 -16.90 -10.07
CA LYS A 166 14.17 -17.43 -11.42
C LYS A 166 13.07 -16.61 -12.11
N PHE A 167 11.98 -16.31 -11.39
CA PHE A 167 10.92 -15.43 -11.89
C PHE A 167 11.49 -14.05 -12.24
N LYS A 168 12.29 -13.44 -11.37
CA LYS A 168 12.93 -12.15 -11.63
C LYS A 168 13.78 -12.16 -12.91
N LYS A 169 14.57 -13.21 -13.13
CA LYS A 169 15.33 -13.37 -14.38
C LYS A 169 14.41 -13.49 -15.60
N LEU A 170 13.37 -14.32 -15.51
CA LEU A 170 12.38 -14.47 -16.58
C LEU A 170 11.63 -13.16 -16.87
N PHE A 171 11.31 -12.38 -15.84
CA PHE A 171 10.70 -11.06 -15.99
C PHE A 171 11.62 -10.09 -16.71
N PHE A 172 12.91 -10.04 -16.37
CA PHE A 172 13.85 -9.18 -17.10
C PHE A 172 14.06 -9.63 -18.54
N ASP A 173 14.12 -10.94 -18.80
CA ASP A 173 14.22 -11.46 -20.17
C ASP A 173 12.96 -11.13 -20.97
N LEU A 174 11.78 -11.22 -20.35
CA LEU A 174 10.51 -10.88 -20.97
C LEU A 174 10.40 -9.37 -21.22
N GLU A 175 10.81 -8.53 -20.28
CA GLU A 175 10.87 -7.07 -20.42
C GLU A 175 11.85 -6.67 -21.54
N LYS A 176 13.00 -7.33 -21.63
CA LYS A 176 13.94 -7.12 -22.73
C LYS A 176 13.33 -7.48 -24.08
N ARG A 177 12.72 -8.67 -24.20
CA ARG A 177 12.05 -9.10 -25.43
C ARG A 177 10.85 -8.21 -25.78
N TRP A 178 10.15 -7.69 -24.78
CA TRP A 178 9.06 -6.74 -24.95
C TRP A 178 9.56 -5.42 -25.52
N ASN A 179 10.60 -4.84 -24.93
CA ASN A 179 11.21 -3.60 -25.42
C ASN A 179 11.77 -3.76 -26.85
N GLU A 180 12.36 -4.92 -27.18
CA GLU A 180 12.80 -5.24 -28.53
C GLU A 180 11.62 -5.37 -29.51
N ALA A 181 10.55 -6.07 -29.12
CA ALA A 181 9.32 -6.17 -29.90
C ALA A 181 8.65 -4.80 -30.12
N GLN A 182 8.71 -3.91 -29.13
CA GLN A 182 8.20 -2.55 -29.20
C GLN A 182 9.01 -1.68 -30.18
N ALA A 183 10.33 -1.74 -30.11
CA ALA A 183 11.18 -1.04 -31.07
C ALA A 183 10.90 -1.51 -32.51
N ASN A 184 10.72 -2.81 -32.71
CA ASN A 184 10.37 -3.38 -34.00
C ASN A 184 8.96 -2.96 -34.45
N ALA A 185 7.96 -2.99 -33.56
CA ALA A 185 6.60 -2.56 -33.86
C ALA A 185 6.54 -1.08 -34.25
N GLN A 186 7.31 -0.21 -33.57
CA GLN A 186 7.42 1.20 -33.93
C GLN A 186 8.09 1.38 -35.30
N SER A 187 9.09 0.55 -35.62
CA SER A 187 9.72 0.54 -36.95
C SER A 187 8.72 0.15 -38.04
N TYR A 188 7.97 -0.94 -37.84
CA TYR A 188 6.93 -1.36 -38.78
C TYR A 188 5.81 -0.33 -38.92
N TYR A 189 5.42 0.33 -37.82
CA TYR A 189 4.47 1.44 -37.87
C TYR A 189 4.98 2.58 -38.76
N ASN A 190 6.25 2.98 -38.60
CA ASN A 190 6.85 4.04 -39.41
C ASN A 190 6.97 3.63 -40.89
N GLU A 191 7.28 2.38 -41.18
CA GLU A 191 7.31 1.83 -42.55
C GLU A 191 5.92 1.80 -43.19
N LEU A 192 4.91 1.36 -42.45
CA LEU A 192 3.50 1.37 -42.89
C LEU A 192 2.99 2.78 -43.10
N TYR A 193 3.34 3.71 -42.21
CA TYR A 193 3.02 5.13 -42.36
C TYR A 193 3.70 5.74 -43.59
N ALA A 194 4.95 5.37 -43.90
CA ALA A 194 5.64 5.81 -45.11
C ALA A 194 5.04 5.21 -46.40
N MET A 195 4.48 4.00 -46.34
CA MET A 195 3.77 3.34 -47.45
C MET A 195 2.33 3.85 -47.65
N ALA A 196 1.80 4.67 -46.73
CA ALA A 196 0.44 5.21 -46.79
C ALA A 196 0.17 6.04 -48.07
N ASP A 197 1.21 6.59 -48.69
CA ASP A 197 1.11 7.43 -49.90
C ASP A 197 0.71 6.63 -51.16
N GLY A 198 0.82 5.30 -51.13
CA GLY A 198 0.46 4.39 -52.23
C GLY A 198 -0.90 3.68 -52.09
N VAL A 199 -1.65 3.97 -51.02
CA VAL A 199 -2.93 3.29 -50.73
C VAL A 199 -4.11 4.11 -51.27
N GLU A 200 -5.02 3.48 -52.03
CA GLU A 200 -6.16 4.15 -52.67
C GLU A 200 -7.08 4.89 -51.68
N ASP A 201 -7.12 4.45 -50.42
CA ASP A 201 -8.02 4.95 -49.37
C ASP A 201 -7.22 5.46 -48.14
N ARG A 202 -6.32 6.42 -48.41
CA ARG A 202 -5.31 6.95 -47.48
C ARG A 202 -5.87 7.42 -46.14
N GLU A 203 -6.96 8.17 -46.12
CA GLU A 203 -7.52 8.73 -44.88
C GLU A 203 -8.03 7.63 -43.93
N ARG A 204 -8.65 6.59 -44.49
CA ARG A 204 -9.14 5.45 -43.70
C ARG A 204 -8.00 4.58 -43.20
N TYR A 205 -6.95 4.44 -44.00
CA TYR A 205 -5.73 3.73 -43.62
C TYR A 205 -4.98 4.43 -42.49
N GLU A 206 -4.73 5.74 -42.62
CA GLU A 206 -4.06 6.55 -41.59
C GLU A 206 -4.87 6.59 -40.27
N LEU A 207 -6.21 6.66 -40.36
CA LEU A 207 -7.09 6.59 -39.19
C LEU A 207 -7.00 5.24 -38.47
N LEU A 208 -7.00 4.13 -39.21
CA LEU A 208 -6.92 2.78 -38.63
C LEU A 208 -5.54 2.53 -38.02
N LEU A 209 -4.48 3.01 -38.68
CA LEU A 209 -3.11 2.93 -38.22
C LEU A 209 -2.90 3.76 -36.94
N GLY A 210 -3.46 4.98 -36.88
CA GLY A 210 -3.47 5.81 -35.68
C GLY A 210 -4.16 5.14 -34.50
N ARG A 211 -5.37 4.57 -34.70
CA ARG A 211 -6.08 3.80 -33.65
C ARG A 211 -5.30 2.59 -33.17
N TYR A 212 -4.61 1.89 -34.06
CA TYR A 212 -3.75 0.77 -33.70
C TYR A 212 -2.59 1.22 -32.81
N ASN A 213 -1.90 2.32 -33.16
CA ASN A 213 -0.83 2.88 -32.35
C ASN A 213 -1.31 3.36 -30.98
N ASP A 214 -2.48 4.00 -30.91
CA ASP A 214 -3.07 4.43 -29.64
C ASP A 214 -3.38 3.23 -28.72
N SER A 215 -3.96 2.15 -29.27
CA SER A 215 -4.21 0.92 -28.51
C SER A 215 -2.92 0.24 -28.03
N TYR A 216 -1.86 0.34 -28.82
CA TYR A 216 -0.55 -0.22 -28.50
C TYR A 216 0.16 0.59 -27.41
N ASN A 217 0.06 1.92 -27.44
CA ASN A 217 0.62 2.82 -26.43
C ASN A 217 -0.10 2.68 -25.08
N ASP A 218 -1.42 2.46 -25.09
CA ASP A 218 -2.20 2.22 -23.88
C ASP A 218 -1.76 0.92 -23.17
N ILE A 219 -1.65 -0.19 -23.91
CA ILE A 219 -1.14 -1.46 -23.38
C ILE A 219 0.28 -1.32 -22.81
N ASN A 220 1.16 -0.58 -23.49
CA ASN A 220 2.51 -0.29 -23.00
C ASN A 220 2.49 0.47 -21.67
N GLN A 221 1.61 1.46 -21.51
CA GLN A 221 1.49 2.23 -20.28
C GLN A 221 1.07 1.36 -19.09
N TYR A 222 0.14 0.43 -19.29
CA TYR A 222 -0.26 -0.55 -18.26
C TYR A 222 0.90 -1.47 -17.86
N MET A 223 1.73 -1.89 -18.82
CA MET A 223 2.86 -2.77 -18.53
C MET A 223 3.95 -2.08 -17.70
N TYR A 224 4.31 -0.83 -18.03
CA TYR A 224 5.30 -0.06 -17.27
C TYR A 224 4.78 0.38 -15.88
N ALA A 225 3.48 0.66 -15.75
CA ALA A 225 2.88 0.93 -14.45
C ALA A 225 2.94 -0.28 -13.52
N THR A 226 2.78 -1.49 -14.07
CA THR A 226 2.82 -2.75 -13.32
C THR A 226 4.26 -3.16 -12.98
N SER A 227 5.22 -2.96 -13.88
CA SER A 227 6.63 -3.30 -13.64
C SER A 227 7.34 -2.38 -12.63
N GLY A 228 6.95 -1.10 -12.59
CA GLY A 228 7.48 -0.11 -11.62
C GLY A 228 7.19 -0.46 -10.16
N VAL A 229 6.08 -1.15 -9.88
CA VAL A 229 5.71 -1.60 -8.53
C VAL A 229 6.54 -2.81 -8.07
N ILE A 230 7.03 -3.64 -9.00
CA ILE A 230 7.68 -4.92 -8.70
C ILE A 230 9.20 -4.75 -8.49
N ASN A 231 9.85 -3.82 -9.20
CA ASN A 231 11.31 -3.70 -9.21
C ASN A 231 11.90 -2.83 -8.08
N GLY A 232 11.08 -2.27 -7.18
CA GLY A 232 11.56 -1.60 -5.96
C GLY A 232 12.52 -0.43 -6.20
N VAL A 233 12.52 0.16 -7.40
CA VAL A 233 13.26 1.39 -7.67
C VAL A 233 12.62 2.50 -6.83
N PRO A 234 13.38 3.20 -5.97
CA PRO A 234 12.83 4.29 -5.18
C PRO A 234 12.45 5.40 -6.17
N GLN A 235 11.15 5.53 -6.45
CA GLN A 235 10.64 6.75 -7.05
C GLN A 235 11.02 7.88 -6.09
N GLU A 236 11.90 8.76 -6.54
CA GLU A 236 12.01 10.10 -5.95
C GLU A 236 10.60 10.68 -5.90
N ASN A 237 10.07 10.83 -4.68
CA ASN A 237 8.85 11.53 -4.28
C ASN A 237 8.07 12.18 -5.42
N LYS A 238 7.48 11.36 -6.28
CA LYS A 238 6.39 11.73 -7.14
C LYS A 238 5.22 11.02 -6.51
N THR A 239 4.41 11.84 -5.85
CA THR A 239 2.97 11.66 -5.69
C THR A 239 2.54 10.26 -6.04
N ILE A 240 2.23 9.47 -5.01
CA ILE A 240 1.35 8.34 -5.12
C ILE A 240 0.13 8.86 -5.89
N ASN A 241 0.12 8.68 -7.21
CA ASN A 241 -1.07 8.81 -8.02
C ASN A 241 -1.87 7.58 -7.66
N ILE A 242 -2.60 7.72 -6.54
CA ILE A 242 -3.73 6.89 -6.21
C ILE A 242 -4.60 6.94 -7.46
N ILE A 243 -4.57 5.82 -8.18
CA ILE A 243 -5.33 5.58 -9.39
C ILE A 243 -6.77 5.99 -9.10
N ARG A 244 -7.26 6.99 -9.86
CA ARG A 244 -8.66 7.43 -9.89
C ARG A 244 -9.30 7.64 -8.52
N GLN A 245 -8.78 8.58 -7.73
CA GLN A 245 -9.68 9.36 -6.87
C GLN A 245 -10.11 10.60 -7.65
N ASP A 246 -11.42 10.80 -7.71
CA ASP A 246 -12.09 11.95 -8.31
C ASP A 246 -11.28 13.26 -8.12
N PRO A 247 -10.98 14.04 -9.17
CA PRO A 247 -10.21 15.29 -9.05
C PRO A 247 -10.76 16.24 -7.99
N ARG A 248 -12.06 16.13 -7.64
CA ARG A 248 -12.67 16.87 -6.51
C ARG A 248 -12.20 16.38 -5.14
N ALA A 249 -12.12 15.06 -4.93
CA ALA A 249 -11.67 14.48 -3.67
C ALA A 249 -10.18 14.80 -3.40
N ALA A 250 -9.34 14.81 -4.44
CA ALA A 250 -7.94 15.20 -4.31
C ALA A 250 -7.77 16.68 -3.91
N GLU A 251 -8.60 17.58 -4.46
CA GLU A 251 -8.60 19.00 -4.10
C GLU A 251 -9.09 19.22 -2.66
N GLU A 252 -10.09 18.46 -2.22
CA GLU A 252 -10.62 18.50 -0.86
C GLU A 252 -9.62 17.94 0.17
N ILE A 253 -8.93 16.84 -0.12
CA ILE A 253 -7.84 16.31 0.71
C ILE A 253 -6.71 17.33 0.84
N MET A 254 -6.37 18.04 -0.25
CA MET A 254 -5.35 19.09 -0.21
C MET A 254 -5.80 20.30 0.63
N LYS A 255 -7.08 20.68 0.58
CA LYS A 255 -7.68 21.71 1.44
C LYS A 255 -7.64 21.30 2.91
N LEU A 256 -8.05 20.06 3.23
CA LEU A 256 -8.00 19.53 4.61
C LEU A 256 -6.57 19.51 5.16
N ARG A 257 -5.59 19.12 4.34
CA ARG A 257 -4.17 19.12 4.72
C ARG A 257 -3.64 20.52 4.99
N ASN A 258 -4.03 21.50 4.17
CA ASN A 258 -3.63 22.91 4.37
C ASN A 258 -4.27 23.51 5.64
N VAL A 259 -5.54 23.20 5.91
CA VAL A 259 -6.22 23.61 7.15
C VAL A 259 -5.58 22.97 8.38
N ALA A 260 -5.25 21.67 8.32
CA ALA A 260 -4.55 20.98 9.40
C ALA A 260 -3.17 21.60 9.69
N ALA A 261 -2.39 21.91 8.65
CA ALA A 261 -1.09 22.55 8.79
C ALA A 261 -1.18 23.95 9.42
N ASP A 262 -2.20 24.74 9.06
CA ASP A 262 -2.43 26.06 9.65
C ASP A 262 -2.88 25.97 11.11
N GLN A 263 -3.70 24.97 11.45
CA GLN A 263 -4.09 24.70 12.84
C GLN A 263 -2.91 24.29 13.71
N TYR A 264 -2.01 23.43 13.24
CA TYR A 264 -0.78 23.09 13.98
C TYR A 264 0.09 24.32 14.25
N ARG A 265 0.15 25.28 13.32
CA ARG A 265 0.86 26.55 13.52
C ARG A 265 0.19 27.42 14.59
N VAL A 266 -1.13 27.52 14.60
CA VAL A 266 -1.88 28.27 15.62
C VAL A 266 -1.68 27.65 17.00
N ILE A 267 -1.76 26.32 17.11
CA ILE A 267 -1.53 25.60 18.36
C ILE A 267 -0.10 25.83 18.87
N SER A 268 0.91 25.68 18.01
CA SER A 268 2.32 25.90 18.39
C SER A 268 2.56 27.35 18.83
N ASN A 269 1.96 28.33 18.16
CA ASN A 269 2.06 29.74 18.56
C ASN A 269 1.37 30.01 19.91
N LEU A 270 0.24 29.36 20.19
CA LEU A 270 -0.48 29.49 21.47
C LEU A 270 0.26 28.77 22.61
N GLN A 271 0.84 27.60 22.35
CA GLN A 271 1.72 26.90 23.29
C GLN A 271 2.92 27.77 23.65
N ARG A 272 3.57 28.40 22.67
CA ARG A 272 4.67 29.35 22.91
C ARG A 272 4.20 30.57 23.71
N LYS A 273 3.04 31.14 23.40
CA LYS A 273 2.45 32.24 24.19
C LYS A 273 2.13 31.82 25.63
N LEU A 274 1.73 30.57 25.87
CA LEU A 274 1.49 30.03 27.21
C LEU A 274 2.80 29.89 28.01
N GLU A 275 3.88 29.49 27.35
CA GLU A 275 5.22 29.42 27.93
C GLU A 275 5.81 30.80 28.22
N GLU A 276 5.56 31.78 27.35
CA GLU A 276 6.04 33.17 27.47
C GLU A 276 5.19 34.02 28.45
N ALA A 277 3.94 33.62 28.73
CA ALA A 277 3.06 34.34 29.64
C ALA A 277 3.57 34.29 31.09
N ALA A 278 3.92 35.46 31.64
CA ALA A 278 4.50 35.57 32.99
C ALA A 278 3.45 35.83 34.08
N THR A 279 2.26 36.29 33.71
CA THR A 279 1.18 36.64 34.66
C THR A 279 0.05 35.61 34.61
N ALA A 280 -0.61 35.38 35.75
CA ALA A 280 -1.71 34.42 35.86
C ALA A 280 -2.91 34.83 34.97
N GLU A 281 -3.18 36.13 34.83
CA GLU A 281 -4.26 36.65 33.99
C GLU A 281 -4.00 36.43 32.49
N GLU A 282 -2.75 36.59 32.02
CA GLU A 282 -2.38 36.30 30.63
C GLU A 282 -2.45 34.80 30.34
N LYS A 283 -2.07 33.95 31.31
CA LYS A 283 -2.23 32.49 31.17
C LYS A 283 -3.69 32.09 31.06
N ASP A 284 -4.58 32.65 31.87
CA ASP A 284 -6.02 32.37 31.79
C ASP A 284 -6.64 32.82 30.46
N LEU A 285 -6.18 33.93 29.88
CA LEU A 285 -6.61 34.37 28.55
C LEU A 285 -6.13 33.41 27.46
N VAL A 286 -4.88 32.96 27.50
CA VAL A 286 -4.33 31.99 26.53
C VAL A 286 -5.00 30.62 26.68
N ILE A 287 -5.32 30.19 27.90
CA ILE A 287 -6.07 28.94 28.15
C ILE A 287 -7.48 29.02 27.55
N LYS A 288 -8.20 30.13 27.74
CA LYS A 288 -9.52 30.32 27.11
C LYS A 288 -9.44 30.34 25.59
N GLU A 289 -8.40 30.93 25.01
CA GLU A 289 -8.17 30.93 23.57
C GLU A 289 -7.84 29.51 23.05
N LEU A 290 -7.06 28.73 23.80
CA LEU A 290 -6.78 27.32 23.52
C LEU A 290 -8.05 26.45 23.61
N GLU A 291 -8.87 26.62 24.64
CA GLU A 291 -10.15 25.91 24.78
C GLU A 291 -11.09 26.22 23.61
N GLN A 292 -11.13 27.47 23.15
CA GLN A 292 -11.94 27.87 22.01
C GLN A 292 -11.42 27.26 20.70
N GLN A 293 -10.10 27.17 20.50
CA GLN A 293 -9.51 26.49 19.35
C GLN A 293 -9.73 24.98 19.40
N LEU A 294 -9.64 24.35 20.59
CA LEU A 294 -9.92 22.94 20.79
C LEU A 294 -11.39 22.61 20.45
N GLN A 295 -12.34 23.44 20.87
CA GLN A 295 -13.75 23.26 20.50
C GLN A 295 -13.99 23.39 19.00
N ARG A 296 -13.30 24.32 18.31
CA ARG A 296 -13.36 24.41 16.85
C ARG A 296 -12.77 23.17 16.18
N GLN A 297 -11.67 22.64 16.71
CA GLN A 297 -11.04 21.42 16.20
C GLN A 297 -11.95 20.20 16.38
N ILE A 298 -12.60 20.04 17.53
CA ILE A 298 -13.56 18.96 17.77
C ILE A 298 -14.71 19.03 16.76
N ARG A 299 -15.26 20.23 16.51
CA ARG A 299 -16.32 20.41 15.50
C ARG A 299 -15.84 20.10 14.09
N PHE A 300 -14.62 20.52 13.75
CA PHE A 300 -14.03 20.23 12.44
C PHE A 300 -13.79 18.73 12.23
N VAL A 301 -13.34 18.01 13.26
CA VAL A 301 -13.17 16.55 13.20
C VAL A 301 -14.53 15.86 13.01
N GLN A 302 -15.57 16.30 13.71
CA GLN A 302 -16.93 15.76 13.52
C GLN A 302 -17.47 16.03 12.11
N GLU A 303 -17.20 17.22 11.56
CA GLU A 303 -17.58 17.57 10.19
C GLU A 303 -16.79 16.76 9.16
N SER A 304 -15.49 16.52 9.40
CA SER A 304 -14.69 15.65 8.55
C SER A 304 -15.13 14.19 8.62
N ASP A 305 -15.48 13.68 9.79
CA ASP A 305 -16.00 12.31 9.95
C ASP A 305 -17.32 12.14 9.19
N THR A 306 -18.19 13.15 9.23
CA THR A 306 -19.45 13.15 8.46
C THR A 306 -19.19 13.20 6.95
N CYS A 307 -18.20 13.98 6.50
CA CYS A 307 -17.81 14.02 5.09
C CYS A 307 -17.21 12.68 4.62
N VAL A 308 -16.35 12.06 5.43
CA VAL A 308 -15.78 10.74 5.14
C VAL A 308 -16.89 9.69 5.04
N GLN A 309 -17.86 9.67 5.96
CA GLN A 309 -19.02 8.78 5.86
C GLN A 309 -19.79 8.98 4.56
N LEU A 310 -20.00 10.22 4.14
CA LEU A 310 -20.71 10.53 2.91
C LEU A 310 -19.92 10.09 1.66
N LEU A 311 -18.59 10.22 1.68
CA LEU A 311 -17.70 9.70 0.64
C LEU A 311 -17.67 8.16 0.61
N GLU A 312 -17.68 7.51 1.78
CA GLU A 312 -17.78 6.06 1.89
C GLU A 312 -19.11 5.55 1.31
N GLU A 313 -20.22 6.24 1.60
CA GLU A 313 -21.54 5.94 1.01
C GLU A 313 -21.60 6.18 -0.50
N GLU A 314 -20.91 7.20 -1.01
CA GLU A 314 -20.81 7.45 -2.45
C GLU A 314 -19.96 6.37 -3.14
N LEU A 315 -18.88 5.92 -2.48
CA LEU A 315 -18.02 4.86 -2.96
C LEU A 315 -18.72 3.50 -2.98
N THR A 316 -19.52 3.17 -1.96
CA THR A 316 -20.32 1.94 -1.97
C THR A 316 -21.33 1.97 -3.11
N LYS A 317 -22.06 3.07 -3.32
CA LYS A 317 -22.98 3.23 -4.45
C LYS A 317 -22.28 3.12 -5.81
N ALA A 318 -21.08 3.69 -5.95
CA ALA A 318 -20.30 3.58 -7.17
C ALA A 318 -19.90 2.12 -7.45
N ASN A 319 -19.47 1.38 -6.42
CA ASN A 319 -19.13 -0.04 -6.55
C ASN A 319 -20.35 -0.90 -6.88
N GLU A 320 -21.51 -0.64 -6.28
CA GLU A 320 -22.77 -1.32 -6.63
C GLU A 320 -23.10 -1.12 -8.11
N LYS A 321 -22.97 0.11 -8.61
CA LYS A 321 -23.21 0.43 -10.02
C LYS A 321 -22.22 -0.26 -10.96
N ILE A 322 -20.96 -0.42 -10.55
CA ILE A 322 -19.96 -1.18 -11.33
C ILE A 322 -20.37 -2.65 -11.40
N ALA A 323 -20.78 -3.25 -10.27
CA ALA A 323 -21.25 -4.63 -10.25
C ALA A 323 -22.49 -4.85 -11.15
N GLU A 324 -23.43 -3.90 -11.17
CA GLU A 324 -24.57 -3.93 -12.10
C GLU A 324 -24.12 -3.86 -13.58
N GLN A 325 -23.12 -3.03 -13.89
CA GLN A 325 -22.58 -2.92 -15.25
C GLN A 325 -21.80 -4.17 -15.68
N GLU A 326 -21.04 -4.78 -14.78
CA GLU A 326 -20.38 -6.07 -15.03
C GLU A 326 -21.41 -7.17 -15.31
N GLN A 327 -22.49 -7.22 -14.54
CA GLN A 327 -23.57 -8.18 -14.79
C GLN A 327 -24.25 -7.95 -16.16
N GLN A 328 -24.43 -6.69 -16.57
CA GLN A 328 -24.96 -6.36 -17.90
C GLN A 328 -24.00 -6.81 -19.01
N LEU A 329 -22.69 -6.59 -18.85
CA LEU A 329 -21.69 -7.03 -19.82
C LEU A 329 -21.64 -8.55 -19.95
N ASP A 330 -21.75 -9.30 -18.85
CA ASP A 330 -21.83 -10.76 -18.89
C ASP A 330 -23.08 -11.25 -19.64
N SER A 331 -24.22 -10.59 -19.41
CA SER A 331 -25.46 -10.88 -20.14
C SER A 331 -25.31 -10.58 -21.64
N ASP A 332 -24.70 -9.45 -21.99
CA ASP A 332 -24.44 -9.08 -23.38
C ASP A 332 -23.47 -10.05 -24.05
N HIS A 333 -22.45 -10.52 -23.32
CA HIS A 333 -21.51 -11.53 -23.82
C HIS A 333 -22.21 -12.86 -24.10
N HIS A 334 -23.11 -13.31 -23.21
CA HIS A 334 -23.91 -14.51 -23.44
C HIS A 334 -24.83 -14.39 -24.67
N LEU A 335 -25.46 -13.22 -24.84
CA LEU A 335 -26.27 -12.92 -26.03
C LEU A 335 -25.44 -12.91 -27.31
N GLU A 336 -24.19 -12.45 -27.24
CA GLU A 336 -23.27 -12.48 -28.39
C GLU A 336 -22.84 -13.91 -28.73
N GLU A 337 -22.52 -14.75 -27.73
CA GLU A 337 -22.24 -16.17 -27.94
C GLU A 337 -23.42 -16.91 -28.57
N GLU A 338 -24.64 -16.69 -28.09
CA GLU A 338 -25.85 -17.27 -28.68
C GLU A 338 -26.04 -16.83 -30.12
N ASN A 339 -25.85 -15.54 -30.42
CA ASN A 339 -25.90 -15.03 -31.78
C ASN A 339 -24.84 -15.66 -32.69
N GLN A 340 -23.62 -15.91 -32.19
CA GLN A 340 -22.58 -16.60 -32.96
C GLN A 340 -22.96 -18.06 -33.24
N ARG A 341 -23.51 -18.77 -32.25
CA ARG A 341 -24.03 -20.15 -32.45
C ARG A 341 -25.14 -20.18 -33.49
N ILE A 342 -26.09 -19.25 -33.43
CA ILE A 342 -27.17 -19.13 -34.42
C ILE A 342 -26.61 -18.85 -35.82
N LYS A 343 -25.58 -18.00 -35.95
CA LYS A 343 -24.93 -17.73 -37.24
C LYS A 343 -24.23 -18.97 -37.79
N GLN A 344 -23.56 -19.74 -36.94
CA GLN A 344 -22.93 -21.00 -37.35
C GLN A 344 -23.97 -22.02 -37.81
N THR A 345 -25.05 -22.23 -37.04
CA THR A 345 -26.10 -23.18 -37.44
C THR A 345 -26.79 -22.77 -38.73
N LEU A 346 -27.03 -21.46 -38.95
CA LEU A 346 -27.54 -20.96 -40.23
C LEU A 346 -26.56 -21.19 -41.39
N HIS A 347 -25.26 -21.00 -41.15
CA HIS A 347 -24.24 -21.25 -42.16
C HIS A 347 -24.17 -22.73 -42.54
N ASP A 348 -24.15 -23.62 -41.55
CA ASP A 348 -24.14 -25.07 -41.74
C ASP A 348 -25.41 -25.53 -42.47
N PHE A 349 -26.58 -25.04 -42.06
CA PHE A 349 -27.84 -25.33 -42.74
C PHE A 349 -27.85 -24.83 -44.20
N THR A 350 -27.30 -23.65 -44.45
CA THR A 350 -27.20 -23.10 -45.82
C THR A 350 -26.27 -23.96 -46.68
N LYS A 351 -25.15 -24.43 -46.11
CA LYS A 351 -24.21 -25.31 -46.78
C LYS A 351 -24.84 -26.67 -47.08
N GLU A 352 -25.48 -27.29 -46.10
CA GLU A 352 -26.19 -28.56 -46.25
C GLU A 352 -27.30 -28.45 -47.29
N SER A 353 -28.08 -27.36 -47.28
CA SER A 353 -29.10 -27.11 -48.30
C SER A 353 -28.49 -26.97 -49.71
N LYS A 354 -27.31 -26.37 -49.84
CA LYS A 354 -26.60 -26.27 -51.12
C LYS A 354 -26.09 -27.63 -51.59
N ASP A 355 -25.46 -28.40 -50.70
CA ASP A 355 -24.96 -29.73 -51.01
C ASP A 355 -26.11 -30.68 -51.40
N LEU A 356 -27.25 -30.57 -50.72
CA LEU A 356 -28.46 -31.32 -51.06
C LEU A 356 -29.03 -30.91 -52.43
N LEU A 357 -29.03 -29.62 -52.79
CA LEU A 357 -29.42 -29.17 -54.12
C LEU A 357 -28.49 -29.70 -55.21
N ILE A 358 -27.18 -29.72 -54.97
CA ILE A 358 -26.19 -30.30 -55.90
C ILE A 358 -26.47 -31.80 -56.09
N ASN A 359 -26.69 -32.53 -55.00
CA ASN A 359 -27.03 -33.96 -55.09
C ASN A 359 -28.34 -34.19 -55.85
N ILE A 360 -29.35 -33.33 -55.68
CA ILE A 360 -30.60 -33.41 -56.46
C ILE A 360 -30.31 -33.18 -57.95
N GLU A 361 -29.52 -32.16 -58.29
CA GLU A 361 -29.16 -31.87 -59.68
C GLU A 361 -28.36 -33.01 -60.32
N GLU A 362 -27.42 -33.61 -59.59
CA GLU A 362 -26.67 -34.80 -60.02
C GLU A 362 -27.59 -36.00 -60.23
N LEU A 363 -28.52 -36.24 -59.30
CA LEU A 363 -29.51 -37.33 -59.42
C LEU A 363 -30.48 -37.09 -60.57
N GLU A 364 -30.92 -35.85 -60.81
CA GLU A 364 -31.77 -35.48 -61.94
C GLU A 364 -31.05 -35.74 -63.26
N LYS A 365 -29.79 -35.34 -63.35
CA LYS A 365 -28.94 -35.59 -64.52
C LYS A 365 -28.69 -37.08 -64.75
N GLU A 366 -28.38 -37.85 -63.71
CA GLU A 366 -28.24 -39.31 -63.81
C GLU A 366 -29.55 -39.96 -64.25
N ASN A 367 -30.69 -39.49 -63.75
CA ASN A 367 -32.01 -40.01 -64.16
C ASN A 367 -32.30 -39.72 -65.63
N ASP A 368 -31.94 -38.53 -66.11
CA ASP A 368 -32.09 -38.14 -67.52
C ASP A 368 -31.13 -38.94 -68.42
N GLU A 369 -29.89 -39.17 -67.99
CA GLU A 369 -28.93 -40.05 -68.67
C GLU A 369 -29.43 -41.50 -68.71
N LEU A 370 -30.00 -42.01 -67.62
CA LEU A 370 -30.59 -43.35 -67.55
C LEU A 370 -31.82 -43.47 -68.45
N LYS A 371 -32.70 -42.46 -68.50
CA LYS A 371 -33.83 -42.42 -69.44
C LYS A 371 -33.35 -42.41 -70.89
N HIS A 372 -32.34 -41.61 -71.21
CA HIS A 372 -31.77 -41.55 -72.56
C HIS A 372 -31.14 -42.89 -72.95
N ASN A 373 -30.40 -43.53 -72.04
CA ASN A 373 -29.85 -44.88 -72.26
C ASN A 373 -30.95 -45.93 -72.41
N LEU A 374 -32.07 -45.79 -71.71
CA LEU A 374 -33.22 -46.69 -71.84
C LEU A 374 -33.93 -46.51 -73.19
N ASP A 375 -34.02 -45.28 -73.69
CA ASP A 375 -34.62 -44.95 -74.99
C ASP A 375 -33.69 -45.30 -76.17
N GLU A 376 -32.36 -45.31 -75.98
CA GLU A 376 -31.38 -45.70 -77.01
C GLU A 376 -31.09 -47.22 -77.06
N THR A 377 -31.54 -48.01 -76.08
CA THR A 377 -31.31 -49.46 -76.06
C THR A 377 -32.59 -50.24 -76.36
N PRO A 378 -32.81 -50.77 -77.58
CA PRO A 378 -33.87 -51.75 -77.80
C PRO A 378 -33.54 -53.05 -77.05
N PRO A 379 -34.53 -53.90 -76.72
CA PRO A 379 -34.35 -55.00 -75.78
C PRO A 379 -33.54 -56.12 -76.45
N SER A 380 -32.24 -56.13 -76.23
CA SER A 380 -31.36 -57.25 -76.54
C SER A 380 -30.74 -57.81 -75.26
N THR A 381 -31.26 -58.98 -74.90
CA THR A 381 -30.83 -59.93 -73.90
C THR A 381 -29.32 -60.26 -73.96
N GLU A 382 -28.75 -60.37 -72.74
CA GLU A 382 -27.63 -61.25 -72.37
C GLU A 382 -26.24 -60.99 -72.97
N THR A 383 -25.45 -60.10 -72.36
CA THR A 383 -24.04 -60.39 -71.98
C THR A 383 -23.48 -59.32 -71.02
N SER A 384 -23.46 -59.56 -69.71
CA SER A 384 -22.76 -58.67 -68.74
C SER A 384 -22.14 -59.42 -67.55
N GLY A 385 -21.84 -60.70 -67.72
CA GLY A 385 -21.18 -61.51 -66.68
C GLY A 385 -19.65 -61.35 -66.62
N GLY A 386 -19.00 -60.94 -67.73
CA GLY A 386 -17.54 -60.85 -67.82
C GLY A 386 -16.93 -59.64 -67.10
N ASN A 387 -17.52 -58.46 -67.29
CA ASN A 387 -16.99 -57.22 -66.71
C ASN A 387 -17.16 -57.15 -65.19
N SER A 388 -18.19 -57.79 -64.64
CA SER A 388 -18.44 -57.80 -63.19
C SER A 388 -17.37 -58.58 -62.41
N VAL A 389 -16.81 -59.64 -62.98
CA VAL A 389 -15.78 -60.46 -62.31
C VAL A 389 -14.43 -59.74 -62.32
N GLN A 390 -14.13 -59.03 -63.40
CA GLN A 390 -12.91 -58.24 -63.53
C GLN A 390 -12.94 -57.01 -62.60
N LEU A 391 -14.08 -56.32 -62.51
CA LEU A 391 -14.28 -55.23 -61.54
C LEU A 391 -14.19 -55.71 -60.08
N GLN A 392 -14.73 -56.90 -59.77
CA GLN A 392 -14.64 -57.47 -58.43
C GLN A 392 -13.19 -57.81 -58.04
N ALA A 393 -12.37 -58.27 -58.99
CA ALA A 393 -10.96 -58.53 -58.74
C ALA A 393 -10.18 -57.24 -58.47
N GLU A 394 -10.39 -56.18 -59.26
CA GLU A 394 -9.78 -54.87 -59.04
C GLU A 394 -10.23 -54.23 -57.71
N PHE A 395 -11.51 -54.36 -57.34
CA PHE A 395 -12.00 -53.90 -56.04
C PHE A 395 -11.38 -54.64 -54.85
N ALA A 396 -11.13 -55.94 -54.99
CA ALA A 396 -10.46 -56.73 -53.95
C ALA A 396 -8.99 -56.29 -53.78
N GLU A 397 -8.32 -55.98 -54.88
CA GLU A 397 -6.95 -55.47 -54.88
C GLU A 397 -6.86 -54.06 -54.27
N LEU A 398 -7.81 -53.18 -54.61
CA LEU A 398 -7.87 -51.82 -54.05
C LEU A 398 -8.16 -51.83 -52.55
N ARG A 399 -9.05 -52.71 -52.08
CA ARG A 399 -9.31 -52.91 -50.63
C ARG A 399 -8.07 -53.37 -49.89
N LYS A 400 -7.27 -54.24 -50.50
CA LYS A 400 -6.00 -54.69 -49.91
C LYS A 400 -5.00 -53.54 -49.80
N GLN A 401 -4.87 -52.72 -50.84
CA GLN A 401 -3.99 -51.53 -50.81
C GLN A 401 -4.43 -50.51 -49.76
N TYR A 402 -5.73 -50.30 -49.59
CA TYR A 402 -6.27 -49.43 -48.54
C TYR A 402 -5.95 -49.94 -47.12
N ALA A 403 -6.11 -51.25 -46.88
CA ALA A 403 -5.79 -51.85 -45.58
C ALA A 403 -4.29 -51.73 -45.24
N GLU A 404 -3.41 -51.95 -46.22
CA GLU A 404 -1.95 -51.76 -46.05
C GLU A 404 -1.57 -50.30 -45.79
N LEU A 405 -2.31 -49.34 -46.38
CA LEU A 405 -2.09 -47.91 -46.15
C LEU A 405 -2.58 -47.48 -44.76
N GLU A 406 -3.72 -48.02 -44.31
CA GLU A 406 -4.26 -47.79 -42.97
C GLU A 406 -3.34 -48.35 -41.88
N GLU A 407 -2.78 -49.54 -42.09
CA GLU A 407 -1.80 -50.15 -41.19
C GLU A 407 -0.53 -49.29 -41.09
N LYS A 408 0.00 -48.83 -42.24
CA LYS A 408 1.14 -47.89 -42.26
C LYS A 408 0.83 -46.56 -41.59
N TYR A 409 -0.39 -46.05 -41.74
CA TYR A 409 -0.80 -44.80 -41.12
C TYR A 409 -0.95 -44.94 -39.60
N LEU A 410 -1.46 -46.09 -39.13
CA LEU A 410 -1.53 -46.43 -37.71
C LEU A 410 -0.12 -46.58 -37.12
N GLU A 411 0.80 -47.27 -37.79
CA GLU A 411 2.20 -47.38 -37.35
C GLU A 411 2.89 -46.01 -37.27
N LEU A 412 2.60 -45.09 -38.19
CA LEU A 412 3.16 -43.73 -38.18
C LEU A 412 2.59 -42.86 -37.05
N LYS A 413 1.34 -43.10 -36.63
CA LYS A 413 0.66 -42.33 -35.58
C LYS A 413 1.01 -42.81 -34.17
N PHE A 414 1.44 -44.07 -34.01
CA PHE A 414 1.84 -44.67 -32.73
C PHE A 414 3.36 -44.64 -32.47
N LYS A 415 4.11 -43.91 -33.29
CA LYS A 415 5.54 -43.61 -33.13
C LYS A 415 5.73 -42.13 -32.82
#